data_AF-A0A5P2X6E9-F1
#
_entry.id   AF-A0A5P2X6E9-F1
#
_cell.length_a   1.000
_cell.length_b   1.000
_cell.length_c   1.000
_cell.angle_alpha   90.00
_cell.angle_beta   90.00
_cell.angle_gamma   90.00
#
_symmetry.space_group_name_H-M   'P 1'
#
loop_
_entity.id
_entity.type
_entity.pdbx_description
1 polymer ?
#
loop_
_entity_poly.entity_id
_entity_poly.type
_entity_poly.pdbx_seq_one_letter_code
_entity_poly.pdbx_strand_id
1 'polypeptide(L)' 'MADFTTETITRTVHRWLISAAEPWGAAAAEIGKTWAAAERAYRQHHDIPQDQALHDDALRFHTRDDQIVIEYITETPTN' A
#
# COMPACT_ATOMS: atom_id res chain seq x y z
N MET A 1 -34.87 -1.89 19.63
CA MET A 1 -34.56 -0.46 19.52
C MET A 1 -33.16 -0.38 18.95
N ALA A 2 -32.93 0.34 17.86
CA ALA A 2 -31.62 0.41 17.23
C ALA A 2 -30.99 1.76 17.58
N ASP A 3 -29.80 1.73 18.15
CA ASP A 3 -29.03 2.93 18.44
C ASP A 3 -28.28 3.34 17.18
N PHE A 4 -28.56 4.54 16.70
CA PHE A 4 -27.81 5.15 15.61
C PHE A 4 -26.49 5.70 16.15
N THR A 5 -25.39 5.36 15.49
CA THR A 5 -24.05 5.91 15.78
C THR A 5 -23.36 6.33 14.49
N THR A 6 -22.43 7.27 14.61
CA THR A 6 -21.62 7.78 13.51
C THR A 6 -20.18 7.86 13.98
N GLU A 7 -19.25 7.35 13.18
CA GLU A 7 -17.81 7.41 13.43
C GLU A 7 -17.12 7.99 12.19
N THR A 8 -16.13 8.86 12.40
CA THR A 8 -15.30 9.41 11.32
C THR A 8 -13.88 8.89 11.48
N ILE A 9 -13.42 8.09 10.52
CA ILE A 9 -12.09 7.50 10.52
C ILE A 9 -11.23 8.18 9.45
N THR A 10 -10.10 8.76 9.85
CA THR A 10 -9.11 9.31 8.93
C THR A 10 -8.02 8.28 8.68
N ARG A 11 -7.89 7.81 7.43
CA ARG A 11 -6.83 6.88 7.02
C ARG A 11 -5.98 7.50 5.92
N THR A 12 -4.66 7.33 6.04
CA THR A 12 -3.73 7.70 4.98
C THR A 12 -3.41 6.46 4.16
N VAL A 13 -3.55 6.54 2.83
CA VAL A 13 -3.23 5.44 1.91
C VAL A 13 -2.04 5.86 1.06
N HIS A 14 -0.93 5.16 1.20
CA HIS A 14 0.29 5.37 0.41
C HIS A 14 0.22 4.46 -0.82
N ARG A 15 0.35 5.04 -2.01
CA ARG A 15 0.17 4.31 -3.28
C ARG A 15 1.32 4.58 -4.23
N TRP A 16 1.80 3.50 -4.85
CA TRP A 16 2.66 3.54 -6.02
C TRP A 16 1.86 3.03 -7.21
N LEU A 17 1.92 3.79 -8.31
CA LEU A 17 1.21 3.49 -9.54
C LEU A 17 2.24 3.13 -10.61
N ILE A 18 2.16 1.91 -11.12
CA ILE A 18 3.03 1.41 -12.18
C ILE A 18 2.19 1.32 -13.45
N SER A 19 2.59 2.03 -14.51
CA SER A 19 1.92 1.92 -15.80
C SER A 19 2.05 0.49 -16.34
N ALA A 20 0.90 -0.09 -16.66
CA ALA A 20 0.71 -1.38 -17.28
C ALA A 20 -0.06 -1.23 -18.60
N ALA A 21 0.31 -0.21 -19.39
CA ALA A 21 -0.35 0.11 -20.64
C ALA A 21 -0.26 -1.04 -21.64
N GLU A 22 -1.36 -1.26 -22.35
CA GLU A 22 -1.43 -2.24 -23.43
C GLU A 22 -0.51 -1.86 -24.60
N PRO A 23 -0.05 -2.85 -25.40
CA PRO A 23 -0.30 -4.30 -25.26
C PRO A 23 0.64 -5.06 -24.32
N TRP A 24 1.67 -4.41 -23.76
CA TRP A 24 2.75 -5.13 -23.06
C TRP A 24 2.57 -5.25 -21.55
N GLY A 25 1.76 -4.39 -20.94
CA GLY A 25 1.60 -4.38 -19.49
C GLY A 25 2.83 -3.82 -18.76
N ALA A 26 2.93 -4.10 -17.46
CA ALA A 26 4.05 -3.66 -16.64
C ALA A 26 5.18 -4.70 -16.62
N ALA A 27 6.42 -4.22 -16.70
CA ALA A 27 7.58 -5.10 -16.58
C ALA A 27 7.72 -5.66 -15.15
N ALA A 28 8.00 -6.96 -15.03
CA ALA A 28 8.24 -7.61 -13.73
C ALA A 28 9.33 -6.90 -12.90
N ALA A 29 10.36 -6.36 -13.57
CA ALA A 29 11.41 -5.59 -12.91
C ALA A 29 10.90 -4.28 -12.27
N GLU A 30 9.96 -3.58 -12.91
CA GLU A 30 9.39 -2.34 -12.37
C GLU A 30 8.46 -2.66 -11.19
N ILE A 31 7.70 -3.75 -11.28
CA ILE A 31 6.90 -4.27 -10.16
C ILE A 31 7.82 -4.58 -8.96
N GLY A 32 8.90 -5.34 -9.18
CA GLY A 32 9.85 -5.70 -8.12
C GLY A 32 10.55 -4.50 -7.47
N LYS A 33 10.98 -3.51 -8.26
CA LYS A 33 11.58 -2.27 -7.72
C LYS A 33 10.58 -1.49 -6.89
N THR A 34 9.35 -1.37 -7.38
CA THR A 34 8.30 -0.62 -6.69
C THR A 34 7.88 -1.32 -5.41
N TRP A 35 7.81 -2.65 -5.42
CA TRP A 35 7.57 -3.45 -4.23
C TRP A 35 8.64 -3.19 -3.16
N ALA A 36 9.93 -3.27 -3.52
CA ALA A 36 11.02 -2.98 -2.59
C ALA A 36 10.98 -1.53 -2.05
N ALA A 37 10.56 -0.57 -2.87
CA ALA A 37 10.37 0.81 -2.43
C ALA A 37 9.20 0.95 -1.43
N ALA A 38 8.07 0.30 -1.70
CA ALA A 38 6.91 0.28 -0.81
C ALA A 38 7.23 -0.38 0.53
N GLU A 39 7.97 -1.50 0.53
CA GLU A 39 8.43 -2.16 1.75
C GLU A 39 9.31 -1.25 2.60
N ARG A 40 10.25 -0.54 1.95
CA ARG A 40 11.12 0.40 2.65
C ARG A 40 10.33 1.55 3.26
N ALA A 41 9.35 2.09 2.55
CA ALA A 41 8.48 3.15 3.04
C ALA A 41 7.64 2.68 4.25
N TYR A 42 7.06 1.48 4.17
CA TYR A 42 6.33 0.86 5.27
C TYR A 42 7.23 0.67 6.51
N ARG A 43 8.43 0.10 6.32
CA ARG A 43 9.40 -0.08 7.42
C ARG A 43 9.75 1.26 8.08
N GLN A 44 10.02 2.29 7.29
CA GLN A 44 10.33 3.62 7.79
C GLN A 44 9.17 4.25 8.57
N HIS A 45 7.93 4.02 8.14
CA HIS A 45 6.76 4.56 8.83
C HIS A 45 6.51 3.88 10.18
N HIS A 46 6.78 2.58 10.28
CA HIS A 46 6.53 1.77 11.48
C HIS A 46 7.78 1.53 12.34
N ASP A 47 8.91 2.18 12.03
CA ASP A 47 10.21 1.98 12.68
C ASP A 47 10.64 0.50 12.74
N ILE A 48 10.37 -0.25 11.67
CA ILE A 48 10.68 -1.68 11.60
C ILE A 48 12.12 -1.88 11.12
N PRO A 49 12.96 -2.63 11.84
CA PRO A 49 14.31 -3.00 11.41
C PRO A 49 14.34 -3.72 10.06
N GLN A 50 15.43 -3.55 9.30
CA GLN A 50 15.56 -4.12 7.96
C GLN A 50 15.62 -5.66 7.96
N ASP A 51 16.16 -6.24 9.02
CA ASP A 51 16.29 -7.68 9.26
C ASP A 51 14.99 -8.32 9.77
N GLN A 52 14.00 -7.51 10.16
CA GLN A 52 12.70 -8.01 10.55
C GLN A 52 11.82 -8.28 9.32
N ALA A 53 11.23 -9.47 9.28
CA ALA A 53 10.23 -9.83 8.30
C ALA A 53 9.00 -8.92 8.45
N LEU A 54 8.50 -8.40 7.33
CA LEU A 54 7.22 -7.71 7.30
C LEU A 54 6.09 -8.72 7.41
N HIS A 55 4.95 -8.28 7.93
CA HIS A 55 3.75 -9.10 7.93
C HIS A 55 3.23 -9.30 6.50
N ASP A 56 2.67 -10.47 6.21
CA ASP A 56 2.27 -10.88 4.86
C ASP A 56 1.19 -9.97 4.23
N ASP A 57 0.44 -9.23 5.05
CA ASP A 57 -0.60 -8.29 4.60
C ASP A 57 -0.19 -6.80 4.67
N ALA A 58 1.08 -6.51 5.01
CA ALA A 58 1.59 -5.15 5.18
C ALA A 58 1.50 -4.32 3.88
N LEU A 59 1.68 -4.98 2.73
CA LEU A 59 1.57 -4.40 1.41
C LEU A 59 0.52 -5.15 0.61
N ARG A 60 -0.27 -4.43 -0.18
CA ARG A 60 -1.23 -5.02 -1.11
C ARG A 60 -0.92 -4.57 -2.52
N PHE A 61 -1.04 -5.49 -3.48
CA PHE A 61 -0.99 -5.16 -4.90
C PHE A 61 -2.30 -5.52 -5.58
N HIS A 62 -2.77 -4.67 -6.49
CA HIS A 62 -3.94 -4.91 -7.31
C HIS A 62 -3.84 -4.15 -8.63
N THR A 63 -4.63 -4.54 -9.62
CA THR A 63 -4.74 -3.80 -10.89
C THR A 63 -5.85 -2.75 -10.79
N ARG A 64 -5.64 -1.61 -11.43
CA ARG A 64 -6.63 -0.55 -11.59
C ARG A 64 -6.44 0.09 -12.96
N ASP A 65 -7.46 -0.03 -13.81
CA ASP A 65 -7.41 0.45 -15.20
C ASP A 65 -6.16 -0.08 -15.93
N ASP A 66 -5.29 0.79 -16.39
CA ASP A 66 -4.02 0.50 -17.05
C ASP A 66 -2.82 0.53 -16.09
N GLN A 67 -3.05 0.29 -14.79
CA GLN A 67 -2.03 0.43 -13.75
C GLN A 67 -1.99 -0.78 -12.81
N ILE A 68 -0.78 -1.08 -12.32
CA ILE A 68 -0.59 -1.90 -11.14
C ILE A 68 -0.37 -0.96 -9.96
N VAL A 69 -1.20 -1.11 -8.94
CA VAL A 69 -1.15 -0.34 -7.71
C VAL A 69 -0.53 -1.19 -6.63
N ILE A 70 0.50 -0.66 -5.97
CA ILE A 70 1.04 -1.21 -4.72
C ILE A 70 0.71 -0.20 -3.62
N GLU A 71 0.06 -0.62 -2.55
CA GLU A 71 -0.39 0.27 -1.49
C GLU A 71 -0.28 -0.31 -0.08
N TYR A 72 -0.16 0.60 0.90
CA TYR A 72 -0.39 0.31 2.31
C TYR A 72 -1.14 1.45 2.98
N ILE A 73 -1.78 1.14 4.11
CA ILE A 73 -2.60 2.07 4.87
C ILE A 73 -1.90 2.35 6.19
N THR A 74 -1.84 3.62 6.57
CA THR A 74 -1.41 4.06 7.89
C THR A 74 -2.57 4.78 8.55
N GLU A 75 -3.05 4.22 9.64
CA GLU A 75 -4.04 4.87 10.49
C GLU A 75 -3.34 6.02 11.22
N THR A 76 -3.85 7.24 11.06
CA THR A 76 -3.43 8.34 11.91
C THR A 76 -4.34 8.28 13.14
N PRO A 77 -3.83 8.05 14.35
CA PRO A 77 -4.67 8.14 15.53
C PRO A 77 -5.20 9.57 15.60
N THR A 78 -6.52 9.72 15.51
CA THR A 78 -7.17 11.00 15.81
C THR A 78 -7.05 11.20 17.32
N ASN A 79 -6.14 12.09 17.72
CA ASN A 79 -6.01 12.55 19.11
C ASN A 79 -7.13 13.51 19.47
#